data_AF-A0A843G991-F1
#
_entry.id   AF-A0A843G991-F1
#
_cell.length_a   1.000
_cell.length_b   1.000
_cell.length_c   1.000
_cell.angle_alpha   90.00
_cell.angle_beta   90.00
_cell.angle_gamma   90.00
#
_symmetry.space_group_name_H-M   'P 1'
#
loop_
_entity.id
_entity.type
_entity.pdbx_description
1 polymer ?
#
loop_
_entity_poly.entity_id
_entity_poly.type
_entity_poly.pdbx_seq_one_letter_code
_entity_poly.pdbx_strand_id
1 'polypeptide(L)'
;MILIITGHLAYPLVKEMAEKSKKETVVHIAETQVAAFLTPNQIINEIHEHFEDRLDDIDLILVPGLIRKDTFLIAEEFKIPCYKASTDASDLAMVLDLVDDLELSQSTPADKLIIEEKKKQALKFIEDFENDTEKRDELLKKENNILVGKLPVGEDFPMRVLSEIASAPILSKEDLIKKAEFFVASGSDMIDIGMIAGEDRSDEIPDLIDTLRPIAGDRPLSIDTLNPKEIAAAVNHGIDMVLSLDNGNFA
;
A
#
# COMPACT_ATOMS: atom_id res chain seq x y z
N MET A 1 31.09 -6.09 -6.26
CA MET A 1 29.81 -6.65 -5.77
C MET A 1 29.18 -5.79 -4.67
N ILE A 2 27.87 -5.90 -4.45
CA ILE A 2 27.15 -5.25 -3.34
C ILE A 2 27.03 -6.22 -2.16
N LEU A 3 27.54 -5.85 -0.98
CA LEU A 3 27.37 -6.61 0.26
C LEU A 3 26.12 -6.13 1.00
N ILE A 4 25.17 -7.03 1.27
CA ILE A 4 23.94 -6.75 2.00
C ILE A 4 24.01 -7.45 3.35
N ILE A 5 23.98 -6.68 4.44
CA ILE A 5 23.98 -7.22 5.80
C ILE A 5 22.54 -7.35 6.29
N THR A 6 22.18 -8.48 6.88
CA THR A 6 20.85 -8.70 7.48
C THR A 6 20.93 -9.61 8.71
N GLY A 7 19.80 -9.80 9.40
CA GLY A 7 19.65 -10.76 10.50
C GLY A 7 18.88 -12.01 10.09
N HIS A 8 18.86 -13.03 10.95
CA HIS A 8 18.28 -14.34 10.62
C HIS A 8 16.82 -14.30 10.14
N LEU A 9 15.96 -13.50 10.79
CA LEU A 9 14.53 -13.47 10.46
C LEU A 9 14.24 -12.83 9.09
N ALA A 10 15.06 -11.85 8.68
CA ALA A 10 14.87 -11.14 7.41
C ALA A 10 15.62 -11.82 6.25
N TYR A 11 16.58 -12.69 6.53
CA TYR A 11 17.44 -13.32 5.52
C TYR A 11 16.67 -13.99 4.37
N PRO A 12 15.64 -14.84 4.60
CA PRO A 12 14.97 -15.52 3.49
C PRO A 12 14.40 -14.54 2.46
N LEU A 13 13.73 -13.48 2.93
CA LEU A 13 13.13 -12.46 2.06
C LEU A 13 14.19 -11.55 1.43
N VAL A 14 15.22 -11.14 2.18
CA VAL A 14 16.33 -10.32 1.65
C VAL A 14 17.07 -11.06 0.54
N LYS A 15 17.35 -12.36 0.73
CA LYS A 15 17.97 -13.20 -0.29
C LYS A 15 17.10 -13.31 -1.54
N GLU A 16 15.81 -13.60 -1.37
CA GLU A 16 14.88 -13.70 -2.49
C GLU A 16 14.82 -12.39 -3.30
N MET A 17 14.76 -11.23 -2.62
CA MET A 17 14.71 -9.94 -3.31
C MET A 17 16.05 -9.57 -3.96
N ALA A 18 17.18 -9.92 -3.35
CA ALA A 18 18.50 -9.70 -3.93
C ALA A 18 18.68 -10.53 -5.22
N GLU A 19 18.21 -11.78 -5.25
CA GLU A 19 18.25 -12.65 -6.42
C GLU A 19 17.33 -12.18 -7.58
N LYS A 20 16.30 -11.37 -7.29
CA LYS A 20 15.45 -10.76 -8.32
C LYS A 20 16.12 -9.58 -9.05
N SER A 21 17.13 -8.96 -8.44
CA SER A 21 17.86 -7.86 -9.06
C SER A 21 18.90 -8.37 -10.06
N LYS A 22 19.25 -7.51 -11.03
CA LYS A 22 20.34 -7.79 -11.99
C LYS A 22 21.73 -7.51 -11.41
N LYS A 23 21.82 -6.94 -10.20
CA LYS A 23 23.08 -6.58 -9.55
C LYS A 23 23.76 -7.80 -8.95
N GLU A 24 25.09 -7.81 -8.98
CA GLU A 24 25.87 -8.82 -8.27
C GLU A 24 25.85 -8.51 -6.77
N THR A 25 25.16 -9.34 -6.00
CA THR A 25 24.97 -9.15 -4.55
C THR A 25 25.45 -10.35 -3.75
N VAL A 26 25.96 -10.10 -2.55
CA VAL A 26 26.18 -11.12 -1.51
C VAL A 26 25.38 -10.74 -0.27
N VAL A 27 24.57 -11.66 0.24
CA VAL A 27 23.77 -11.45 1.46
C VAL A 27 24.45 -12.16 2.63
N HIS A 28 24.90 -11.39 3.61
CA HIS A 28 25.50 -11.88 4.85
C HIS A 28 24.49 -11.84 6.00
N ILE A 29 24.47 -12.91 6.80
CA ILE A 29 23.66 -13.01 8.02
C ILE A 29 24.56 -12.68 9.20
N ALA A 30 24.35 -11.52 9.80
CA ALA A 30 25.00 -11.17 11.06
C ALA A 30 24.41 -11.96 12.23
N GLU A 31 25.16 -12.12 13.32
CA GLU A 31 24.81 -12.85 14.54
C GLU A 31 23.73 -12.12 15.36
N THR A 32 22.54 -11.98 14.78
CA THR A 32 21.34 -11.42 15.40
C THR A 32 20.08 -11.98 14.78
N GLN A 33 19.04 -12.16 15.59
CA GLN A 33 17.73 -12.57 15.10
C GLN A 33 17.06 -11.46 14.28
N VAL A 34 17.12 -10.22 14.78
CA VAL A 34 16.40 -9.07 14.21
C VAL A 34 17.41 -8.07 13.63
N ALA A 35 17.33 -7.86 12.32
CA ALA A 35 18.24 -7.01 11.56
C ALA A 35 18.27 -5.54 12.07
N ALA A 36 17.14 -5.02 12.56
CA ALA A 36 17.01 -3.67 13.10
C ALA A 36 17.82 -3.43 14.40
N PHE A 37 18.26 -4.49 15.08
CA PHE A 37 19.08 -4.39 16.30
C PHE A 37 20.58 -4.32 16.04
N LEU A 38 20.99 -4.46 14.77
CA LEU A 38 22.39 -4.28 14.40
C LEU A 38 22.85 -2.86 14.74
N THR A 39 24.09 -2.78 15.18
CA THR A 39 24.81 -1.52 15.39
C THR A 39 25.98 -1.43 14.41
N PRO A 40 26.45 -0.21 14.10
CA PRO A 40 27.61 -0.03 13.22
C PRO A 40 28.83 -0.88 13.63
N ASN A 41 29.15 -0.94 14.93
CA ASN A 41 30.29 -1.72 15.42
C ASN A 41 30.09 -3.24 15.26
N GLN A 42 28.86 -3.75 15.43
CA GLN A 42 28.59 -5.16 15.16
C GLN A 42 28.79 -5.47 13.67
N ILE A 43 28.31 -4.60 12.79
CA ILE A 43 28.49 -4.77 11.34
C ILE A 43 29.98 -4.71 10.95
N ILE A 44 30.74 -3.79 11.54
CA ILE A 44 32.19 -3.71 11.34
C ILE A 44 32.87 -5.02 11.74
N ASN A 45 32.55 -5.57 12.92
CA ASN A 45 33.12 -6.85 13.37
C ASN A 45 32.77 -8.00 12.41
N GLU A 46 31.53 -8.08 11.94
CA GLU A 46 31.06 -9.10 10.99
C GLU A 46 31.81 -9.02 9.66
N ILE A 47 32.07 -7.81 9.16
CA ILE A 47 32.81 -7.60 7.92
C ILE A 47 34.28 -8.00 8.09
N HIS A 48 34.93 -7.63 9.20
CA HIS A 48 36.30 -8.08 9.49
C HIS A 48 36.40 -9.60 9.65
N GLU A 49 35.41 -10.25 10.26
CA GLU A 49 35.48 -11.69 10.49
C GLU A 49 35.27 -12.51 9.22
N HIS A 50 34.43 -12.03 8.29
CA HIS A 50 33.96 -12.83 7.16
C HIS A 50 34.37 -12.32 5.77
N PHE A 51 34.80 -11.06 5.66
CA PHE A 51 35.05 -10.40 4.38
C PHE A 51 36.40 -9.66 4.29
N GLU A 52 37.27 -9.74 5.30
CA GLU A 52 38.58 -9.07 5.31
C GLU A 52 39.39 -9.31 4.03
N ASP A 53 39.50 -10.58 3.61
CA ASP A 53 40.27 -10.98 2.42
C ASP A 53 39.60 -10.59 1.08
N ARG A 54 38.39 -10.02 1.14
CA ARG A 54 37.54 -9.72 -0.03
C ARG A 54 37.02 -8.29 -0.03
N LEU A 55 37.57 -7.41 0.80
CA LEU A 55 37.16 -6.00 0.84
C LEU A 55 37.32 -5.32 -0.53
N ASP A 56 38.37 -5.67 -1.27
CA ASP A 56 38.64 -5.13 -2.61
C ASP A 56 37.56 -5.53 -3.65
N ASP A 57 36.77 -6.58 -3.39
CA ASP A 57 35.67 -7.01 -4.26
C ASP A 57 34.38 -6.22 -3.99
N ILE A 58 34.27 -5.51 -2.86
CA ILE A 58 33.03 -4.89 -2.39
C ILE A 58 33.00 -3.41 -2.82
N ASP A 59 32.05 -3.08 -3.69
CA ASP A 59 31.87 -1.70 -4.18
C ASP A 59 30.90 -0.89 -3.31
N LEU A 60 30.00 -1.58 -2.60
CA LEU A 60 28.92 -0.97 -1.84
C LEU A 60 28.46 -1.89 -0.71
N ILE A 61 28.19 -1.30 0.46
CA ILE A 61 27.58 -1.99 1.60
C ILE A 61 26.17 -1.43 1.82
N LEU A 62 25.19 -2.33 1.86
CA LEU A 62 23.81 -2.01 2.24
C LEU A 62 23.49 -2.66 3.58
N VAL A 63 22.98 -1.85 4.50
CA VAL A 63 22.55 -2.30 5.83
C VAL A 63 21.04 -2.12 6.00
N PRO A 64 20.40 -2.81 6.95
CA PRO A 64 18.96 -2.68 7.17
C PRO A 64 18.53 -1.23 7.43
N GLY A 65 17.47 -0.78 6.76
CA GLY A 65 16.98 0.59 6.90
C GLY A 65 16.54 0.97 8.32
N LEU A 66 16.13 -0.02 9.11
CA LEU A 66 15.65 0.16 10.49
C LEU A 66 16.76 0.27 11.54
N ILE A 67 18.05 0.18 11.18
CA ILE A 67 19.13 0.44 12.14
C ILE A 67 18.98 1.85 12.70
N ARG A 68 19.11 1.98 14.03
CA ARG A 68 18.91 3.26 14.74
C ARG A 68 19.96 4.31 14.37
N LYS A 69 21.21 3.90 14.22
CA LYS A 69 22.34 4.79 13.90
C LYS A 69 22.50 4.98 12.39
N ASP A 70 23.25 5.99 11.99
CA ASP A 70 23.75 6.13 10.64
C ASP A 70 24.87 5.12 10.32
N THR A 71 25.34 5.14 9.09
CA THR A 71 26.35 4.23 8.53
C THR A 71 27.71 4.90 8.29
N PHE A 72 27.91 6.15 8.76
CA PHE A 72 29.16 6.89 8.54
C PHE A 72 30.37 6.13 9.08
N LEU A 73 30.25 5.55 10.28
CA LEU A 73 31.32 4.78 10.92
C LEU A 73 31.76 3.57 10.09
N ILE A 74 30.80 2.88 9.45
CA ILE A 74 31.08 1.70 8.63
C ILE A 74 31.81 2.13 7.35
N ALA A 75 31.32 3.18 6.70
CA ALA A 75 31.94 3.70 5.49
C ALA A 75 33.36 4.26 5.75
N GLU A 76 33.57 4.90 6.91
CA GLU A 76 34.88 5.43 7.28
C GLU A 76 35.90 4.32 7.56
N GLU A 77 35.48 3.23 8.22
CA GLU A 77 36.35 2.09 8.54
C GLU A 77 36.86 1.41 7.27
N PHE A 78 35.95 1.00 6.38
CA PHE A 78 36.31 0.20 5.20
C PHE A 78 36.69 1.02 3.97
N LYS A 79 36.47 2.35 3.99
CA LYS A 79 36.59 3.23 2.82
C LYS A 79 35.71 2.79 1.64
N ILE A 80 34.63 2.05 1.93
CA ILE A 80 33.61 1.59 0.98
C ILE A 80 32.32 2.37 1.27
N PRO A 81 31.59 2.85 0.25
CA PRO A 81 30.27 3.45 0.44
C PRO A 81 29.35 2.50 1.22
N CYS A 82 28.74 3.01 2.30
CA CYS A 82 27.81 2.25 3.11
C CYS A 82 26.54 3.07 3.31
N TYR A 83 25.37 2.50 3.01
CA TYR A 83 24.08 3.18 3.08
C TYR A 83 23.00 2.32 3.72
N LYS A 84 21.92 2.98 4.16
CA LYS A 84 20.72 2.28 4.61
C LYS A 84 19.90 1.82 3.41
N ALA A 85 19.59 0.53 3.37
CA ALA A 85 18.60 -0.05 2.46
C ALA A 85 17.17 0.34 2.90
N SER A 86 16.18 -0.32 2.31
CA SER A 86 14.78 -0.15 2.69
C SER A 86 14.49 -0.65 4.11
N THR A 87 13.45 -0.09 4.74
CA THR A 87 12.90 -0.63 5.98
C THR A 87 12.11 -1.93 5.78
N ASP A 88 11.49 -2.10 4.61
CA ASP A 88 10.82 -3.32 4.14
C ASP A 88 11.69 -4.05 3.12
N ALA A 89 12.02 -5.31 3.39
CA ALA A 89 12.86 -6.09 2.50
C ALA A 89 12.23 -6.29 1.11
N SER A 90 10.89 -6.22 0.97
CA SER A 90 10.17 -6.33 -0.30
C SER A 90 10.56 -5.23 -1.31
N ASP A 91 11.00 -4.08 -0.81
CA ASP A 91 11.46 -2.96 -1.64
C ASP A 91 12.91 -3.13 -2.13
N LEU A 92 13.66 -4.09 -1.58
CA LEU A 92 15.11 -4.22 -1.83
C LEU A 92 15.43 -4.45 -3.31
N ALA A 93 14.62 -5.24 -4.02
CA ALA A 93 14.82 -5.49 -5.45
C ALA A 93 14.79 -4.17 -6.24
N MET A 94 13.84 -3.28 -5.94
CA MET A 94 13.74 -1.96 -6.57
C MET A 94 14.92 -1.06 -6.17
N VAL A 95 15.32 -1.06 -4.90
CA VAL A 95 16.48 -0.30 -4.43
C VAL A 95 17.75 -0.72 -5.17
N LEU A 96 17.97 -2.03 -5.35
CA LEU A 96 19.13 -2.55 -6.05
C LEU A 96 19.11 -2.21 -7.54
N ASP A 97 17.96 -2.33 -8.20
CA ASP A 97 17.82 -2.01 -9.62
C ASP A 97 18.03 -0.52 -9.92
N LEU A 98 17.74 0.36 -8.96
CA LEU A 98 17.93 1.81 -9.06
C LEU A 98 19.22 2.32 -8.41
N VAL A 99 20.08 1.44 -7.88
CA VAL A 99 21.20 1.84 -7.01
C VAL A 99 22.18 2.82 -7.66
N ASP A 100 22.34 2.77 -8.99
CA ASP A 100 23.23 3.67 -9.73
C ASP A 100 22.59 5.04 -9.99
N ASP A 101 21.26 5.10 -10.02
CA ASP A 101 20.47 6.29 -10.32
C ASP A 101 19.96 7.00 -9.05
N LEU A 102 20.05 6.34 -7.89
CA LEU A 102 19.53 6.80 -6.61
C LEU A 102 20.64 7.43 -5.76
N GLU A 103 20.39 8.64 -5.25
CA GLU A 103 21.24 9.24 -4.22
C GLU A 103 20.95 8.59 -2.85
N LEU A 104 21.58 7.45 -2.58
CA LEU A 104 21.45 6.74 -1.31
C LEU A 104 21.94 7.56 -0.10
N SER A 105 21.36 7.26 1.06
CA SER A 105 21.61 8.02 2.30
C SER A 105 22.15 7.13 3.42
N GLN A 106 23.08 7.70 4.18
CA GLN A 106 23.68 7.04 5.34
C GLN A 106 22.76 7.06 6.57
N SER A 107 21.77 7.97 6.58
CA SER A 107 20.86 8.21 7.70
C SER A 107 19.39 7.98 7.34
N THR A 108 19.01 8.16 6.07
CA THR A 108 17.64 7.99 5.57
C THR A 108 17.48 6.62 4.89
N PRO A 109 16.48 5.81 5.27
CA PRO A 109 16.19 4.54 4.60
C PRO A 109 15.83 4.71 3.12
N ALA A 110 16.24 3.75 2.28
CA ALA A 110 16.09 3.83 0.83
C ALA A 110 14.63 3.78 0.34
N ASP A 111 13.71 3.19 1.11
CA ASP A 111 12.26 3.17 0.81
C ASP A 111 11.67 4.59 0.70
N LYS A 112 12.26 5.56 1.40
CA LYS A 112 11.85 6.97 1.30
C LYS A 112 12.35 7.66 0.04
N LEU A 113 13.40 7.12 -0.57
CA LEU A 113 14.05 7.68 -1.76
C LEU A 113 13.42 7.17 -3.05
N ILE A 114 12.74 6.02 -3.00
CA ILE A 114 12.07 5.38 -4.15
C ILE A 114 10.55 5.62 -4.19
N ILE A 115 10.00 6.52 -3.36
CA ILE A 115 8.55 6.75 -3.24
C ILE A 115 7.90 7.04 -4.61
N GLU A 116 8.51 7.91 -5.41
CA GLU A 116 7.95 8.28 -6.71
C GLU A 116 7.99 7.13 -7.72
N GLU A 117 9.05 6.31 -7.74
CA GLU A 117 9.11 5.14 -8.61
C GLU A 117 8.14 4.05 -8.14
N LYS A 118 8.00 3.82 -6.83
CA LYS A 118 6.97 2.92 -6.27
C LYS A 118 5.58 3.36 -6.69
N LYS A 119 5.28 4.66 -6.58
CA LYS A 119 3.99 5.22 -6.99
C LYS A 119 3.75 5.01 -8.48
N LYS A 120 4.75 5.28 -9.32
CA LYS A 120 4.67 5.08 -10.77
C LYS A 120 4.42 3.61 -11.14
N GLN A 121 5.12 2.66 -10.51
CA GLN A 121 4.92 1.24 -10.76
C GLN A 121 3.55 0.76 -10.27
N ALA A 122 3.09 1.23 -9.11
CA ALA A 122 1.76 0.90 -8.60
C ALA A 122 0.64 1.44 -9.51
N LEU A 123 0.74 2.70 -9.95
CA LEU A 123 -0.23 3.29 -10.89
C LEU A 123 -0.24 2.55 -12.22
N LYS A 124 0.94 2.22 -12.77
CA LYS A 124 1.04 1.43 -13.99
C LYS A 124 0.42 0.04 -13.82
N PHE A 125 0.70 -0.63 -12.71
CA PHE A 125 0.10 -1.93 -12.42
C PHE A 125 -1.44 -1.86 -12.39
N ILE A 126 -2.00 -0.86 -11.73
CA ILE A 126 -3.45 -0.64 -11.68
C ILE A 126 -3.98 -0.36 -13.08
N GLU A 127 -3.36 0.53 -13.84
CA GLU A 127 -3.77 0.86 -15.21
C GLU A 127 -3.72 -0.36 -16.14
N ASP A 128 -2.61 -1.10 -16.13
CA ASP A 128 -2.44 -2.34 -16.90
C ASP A 128 -3.51 -3.37 -16.51
N PHE A 129 -3.82 -3.49 -15.20
CA PHE A 129 -4.86 -4.38 -14.70
C PHE A 129 -6.26 -3.94 -15.14
N GLU A 130 -6.60 -2.66 -15.02
CA GLU A 130 -7.93 -2.15 -15.37
C GLU A 130 -8.22 -2.25 -16.87
N ASN A 131 -7.19 -2.12 -17.71
CA ASN A 131 -7.26 -2.27 -19.15
C ASN A 131 -7.40 -3.73 -19.61
N ASP A 132 -7.03 -4.71 -18.78
CA ASP A 132 -7.14 -6.14 -19.09
C ASP A 132 -8.55 -6.67 -18.79
N THR A 133 -9.46 -6.44 -19.74
CA THR A 133 -10.88 -6.81 -19.59
C THR A 133 -11.07 -8.33 -19.55
N GLU A 134 -10.30 -9.09 -20.34
CA GLU A 134 -10.40 -10.55 -20.38
C GLU A 134 -10.04 -11.16 -19.01
N LYS A 135 -8.91 -10.73 -18.43
CA LYS A 135 -8.50 -11.16 -17.10
C LYS A 135 -9.55 -10.80 -16.05
N ARG A 136 -10.09 -9.59 -16.08
CA ARG A 136 -11.13 -9.16 -15.12
C ARG A 136 -12.39 -10.04 -15.22
N ASP A 137 -12.83 -10.34 -16.43
CA ASP A 137 -13.99 -11.22 -16.67
C ASP A 137 -13.74 -12.66 -16.21
N GLU A 138 -12.51 -13.15 -16.31
CA GLU A 138 -12.11 -14.44 -15.77
C GLU A 138 -12.08 -14.44 -14.24
N LEU A 139 -11.51 -13.41 -13.62
CA LEU A 139 -11.43 -13.27 -12.17
C LEU A 139 -12.82 -13.15 -11.53
N LEU A 140 -13.75 -12.44 -12.16
CA LEU A 140 -15.15 -12.34 -11.69
C LEU A 140 -15.89 -13.69 -11.62
N LYS A 141 -15.37 -14.76 -12.24
CA LYS A 141 -15.95 -16.12 -12.14
C LYS A 141 -15.47 -16.88 -10.91
N LYS A 142 -14.41 -16.42 -10.24
CA LYS A 142 -13.89 -17.04 -9.03
C LYS A 142 -14.76 -16.68 -7.82
N GLU A 143 -14.66 -17.50 -6.77
CA GLU A 143 -15.26 -17.19 -5.48
C GLU A 143 -14.67 -15.89 -4.88
N ASN A 144 -15.38 -15.25 -3.95
CA ASN A 144 -14.99 -13.99 -3.29
C ASN A 144 -14.83 -12.75 -4.20
N ASN A 145 -15.17 -12.86 -5.48
CA ASN A 145 -15.16 -11.77 -6.44
C ASN A 145 -16.59 -11.42 -6.85
N ILE A 146 -16.94 -10.14 -6.77
CA ILE A 146 -18.27 -9.62 -7.06
C ILE A 146 -18.22 -8.33 -7.86
N LEU A 147 -19.37 -7.97 -8.43
CA LEU A 147 -19.61 -6.62 -8.93
C LEU A 147 -20.37 -5.82 -7.87
N VAL A 148 -19.85 -4.64 -7.55
CA VAL A 148 -20.58 -3.60 -6.85
C VAL A 148 -20.92 -2.54 -7.89
N GLY A 149 -22.20 -2.42 -8.26
CA GLY A 149 -22.60 -1.71 -9.48
C GLY A 149 -21.88 -2.29 -10.71
N LYS A 150 -21.03 -1.49 -11.36
CA LYS A 150 -20.17 -1.92 -12.49
C LYS A 150 -18.71 -2.18 -12.09
N LEU A 151 -18.36 -1.99 -10.82
CA LEU A 151 -16.99 -2.06 -10.33
C LEU A 151 -16.67 -3.48 -9.83
N PRO A 152 -15.67 -4.17 -10.40
CA PRO A 152 -15.19 -5.44 -9.87
C PRO A 152 -14.44 -5.25 -8.55
N VAL A 153 -14.82 -6.05 -7.57
CA VAL A 153 -14.26 -6.05 -6.22
C VAL A 153 -14.03 -7.48 -5.77
N GLY A 154 -12.97 -7.72 -5.01
CA GLY A 154 -12.69 -9.01 -4.40
C GLY A 154 -11.20 -9.23 -4.19
N GLU A 155 -10.84 -10.43 -3.77
CA GLU A 155 -9.46 -10.79 -3.38
C GLU A 155 -8.44 -10.67 -4.52
N ASP A 156 -8.88 -10.82 -5.78
CA ASP A 156 -8.00 -10.79 -6.95
C ASP A 156 -7.90 -9.40 -7.62
N PHE A 157 -8.67 -8.41 -7.17
CA PHE A 157 -8.71 -7.08 -7.77
C PHE A 157 -7.80 -6.09 -7.03
N PRO A 158 -7.30 -5.02 -7.70
CA PRO A 158 -6.66 -3.92 -7.02
C PRO A 158 -7.54 -3.38 -5.88
N MET A 159 -6.90 -2.94 -4.81
CA MET A 159 -7.58 -2.34 -3.67
C MET A 159 -8.44 -1.17 -4.14
N ARG A 160 -9.73 -1.17 -3.74
CA ARG A 160 -10.68 -0.10 -4.05
C ARG A 160 -10.71 0.93 -2.93
N VAL A 161 -10.89 2.20 -3.29
CA VAL A 161 -11.04 3.31 -2.36
C VAL A 161 -12.52 3.69 -2.26
N LEU A 162 -13.10 3.42 -1.08
CA LEU A 162 -14.43 3.88 -0.69
C LEU A 162 -14.32 5.13 0.19
N SER A 163 -14.80 6.28 -0.30
CA SER A 163 -14.73 7.54 0.44
C SER A 163 -16.06 7.89 1.08
N GLU A 164 -16.05 8.07 2.40
CA GLU A 164 -17.26 8.33 3.19
C GLU A 164 -17.60 9.82 3.29
N ILE A 165 -18.86 10.14 2.98
CA ILE A 165 -19.52 11.39 3.37
C ILE A 165 -20.16 11.16 4.74
N ALA A 166 -19.40 11.43 5.80
CA ALA A 166 -19.86 11.23 7.17
C ALA A 166 -21.07 12.12 7.50
N SER A 167 -22.07 11.51 8.15
CA SER A 167 -23.31 12.18 8.59
C SER A 167 -24.01 12.93 7.45
N ALA A 168 -24.12 12.29 6.28
CA ALA A 168 -24.70 12.88 5.08
C ALA A 168 -26.09 13.54 5.30
N PRO A 169 -27.03 12.98 6.09
CA PRO A 169 -28.37 13.58 6.27
C PRO A 169 -28.40 14.97 6.91
N ILE A 170 -27.34 15.41 7.61
CA ILE A 170 -27.31 16.75 8.23
C ILE A 170 -26.56 17.78 7.37
N LEU A 171 -25.96 17.35 6.26
CA LEU A 171 -25.24 18.24 5.37
C LEU A 171 -26.21 18.98 4.46
N SER A 172 -25.86 20.22 4.12
CA SER A 172 -26.56 20.92 3.06
C SER A 172 -26.33 20.21 1.73
N LYS A 173 -27.28 20.36 0.80
CA LYS A 173 -27.12 19.84 -0.56
C LYS A 173 -25.82 20.31 -1.22
N GLU A 174 -25.42 21.57 -1.00
CA GLU A 174 -24.18 22.12 -1.54
C GLU A 174 -22.93 21.42 -0.96
N ASP A 175 -22.95 21.09 0.34
CA ASP A 175 -21.81 20.44 0.99
C ASP A 175 -21.68 18.96 0.61
N LEU A 176 -22.82 18.28 0.40
CA LEU A 176 -22.86 16.93 -0.19
C LEU A 176 -22.19 16.92 -1.56
N ILE A 177 -22.59 17.84 -2.43
CA ILE A 177 -22.04 17.98 -3.78
C ILE A 177 -20.54 18.23 -3.73
N LYS A 178 -20.08 19.22 -2.95
CA LYS A 178 -18.66 19.56 -2.83
C LYS A 178 -17.81 18.38 -2.35
N LYS A 179 -18.30 17.62 -1.37
CA LYS A 179 -17.58 16.43 -0.85
C LYS A 179 -17.50 15.33 -1.92
N ALA A 180 -18.62 15.05 -2.59
CA ALA A 180 -18.65 14.04 -3.65
C ALA A 180 -17.72 14.40 -4.82
N GLU A 181 -17.75 15.65 -5.28
CA GLU A 181 -16.85 16.15 -6.32
C GLU A 181 -15.38 16.02 -5.91
N PHE A 182 -15.05 16.38 -4.67
CA PHE A 182 -13.71 16.23 -4.13
C PHE A 182 -13.24 14.76 -4.12
N PHE A 183 -14.10 13.84 -3.69
CA PHE A 183 -13.78 12.40 -3.68
C PHE A 183 -13.60 11.83 -5.08
N VAL A 184 -14.46 12.20 -6.03
CA VAL A 184 -14.33 11.79 -7.43
C VAL A 184 -13.03 12.33 -8.02
N ALA A 185 -12.72 13.62 -7.80
CA ALA A 185 -11.48 14.24 -8.28
C ALA A 185 -10.22 13.65 -7.64
N SER A 186 -10.33 13.12 -6.42
CA SER A 186 -9.25 12.45 -5.70
C SER A 186 -9.07 10.98 -6.10
N GLY A 187 -9.90 10.47 -7.01
CA GLY A 187 -9.79 9.10 -7.54
C GLY A 187 -10.51 8.03 -6.72
N SER A 188 -11.54 8.40 -5.95
CA SER A 188 -12.34 7.41 -5.24
C SER A 188 -13.05 6.48 -6.22
N ASP A 189 -13.05 5.18 -5.93
CA ASP A 189 -13.72 4.17 -6.74
C ASP A 189 -15.22 4.11 -6.44
N MET A 190 -15.58 4.45 -5.19
CA MET A 190 -16.94 4.45 -4.67
C MET A 190 -17.15 5.61 -3.69
N ILE A 191 -18.41 6.00 -3.47
CA ILE A 191 -18.79 7.00 -2.46
C ILE A 191 -19.73 6.36 -1.46
N ASP A 192 -19.41 6.50 -0.18
CA ASP A 192 -20.25 6.01 0.91
C ASP A 192 -21.08 7.13 1.54
N ILE A 193 -22.34 6.84 1.80
CA ILE A 193 -23.31 7.73 2.44
C ILE A 193 -23.40 7.33 3.91
N GLY A 194 -22.62 8.01 4.76
CA GLY A 194 -22.62 7.76 6.20
C GLY A 194 -23.89 8.30 6.85
N MET A 195 -24.75 7.40 7.34
CA MET A 195 -25.97 7.77 8.07
C MET A 195 -25.68 8.07 9.54
N ILE A 196 -26.72 8.38 10.31
CA ILE A 196 -26.58 8.77 11.73
C ILE A 196 -27.06 7.63 12.62
N ALA A 197 -26.16 7.13 13.46
CA ALA A 197 -26.47 6.03 14.35
C ALA A 197 -27.62 6.38 15.33
N GLY A 198 -28.62 5.50 15.41
CA GLY A 198 -29.76 5.63 16.31
C GLY A 198 -30.88 6.55 15.83
N GLU A 199 -30.77 7.10 14.61
CA GLU A 199 -31.84 7.87 13.97
C GLU A 199 -32.55 7.04 12.87
N ASP A 200 -33.72 7.51 12.46
CA ASP A 200 -34.43 7.02 11.28
C ASP A 200 -34.59 8.21 10.33
N ARG A 201 -33.75 8.22 9.29
CA ARG A 201 -33.71 9.23 8.23
C ARG A 201 -34.09 8.60 6.88
N SER A 202 -34.88 7.53 6.91
CA SER A 202 -35.26 6.76 5.71
C SER A 202 -35.95 7.61 4.64
N ASP A 203 -36.71 8.62 5.04
CA ASP A 203 -37.38 9.55 4.12
C ASP A 203 -36.41 10.46 3.34
N GLU A 204 -35.17 10.64 3.80
CA GLU A 204 -34.18 11.53 3.16
C GLU A 204 -33.27 10.81 2.17
N ILE A 205 -33.24 9.48 2.21
CA ILE A 205 -32.36 8.65 1.38
C ILE A 205 -32.58 8.86 -0.13
N PRO A 206 -33.83 8.95 -0.63
CA PRO A 206 -34.05 9.23 -2.05
C PRO A 206 -33.37 10.52 -2.50
N ASP A 207 -33.51 11.60 -1.73
CA ASP A 207 -32.91 12.90 -2.05
C ASP A 207 -31.38 12.88 -1.96
N LEU A 208 -30.80 12.12 -1.01
CA LEU A 208 -29.35 11.92 -0.89
C LEU A 208 -28.79 11.19 -2.12
N ILE A 209 -29.40 10.07 -2.50
CA ILE A 209 -28.98 9.28 -3.66
C ILE A 209 -29.15 10.10 -4.94
N ASP A 210 -30.29 10.76 -5.14
CA ASP A 210 -30.56 11.59 -6.33
C ASP A 210 -29.59 12.78 -6.44
N THR A 211 -29.13 13.31 -5.31
CA THR A 211 -28.13 14.39 -5.28
C THR A 211 -26.74 13.87 -5.66
N LEU A 212 -26.35 12.69 -5.16
CA LEU A 212 -25.00 12.17 -5.31
C LEU A 212 -24.79 11.40 -6.62
N ARG A 213 -25.82 10.73 -7.13
CA ARG A 213 -25.74 9.86 -8.32
C ARG A 213 -25.20 10.57 -9.56
N PRO A 214 -25.63 11.80 -9.93
CA PRO A 214 -25.09 12.50 -11.08
C PRO A 214 -23.59 12.83 -10.97
N ILE A 215 -23.07 12.96 -9.75
CA ILE A 215 -21.67 13.31 -9.47
C ILE A 215 -20.80 12.05 -9.45
N ALA A 216 -21.29 10.99 -8.82
CA ALA A 216 -20.63 9.69 -8.79
C ALA A 216 -20.50 9.08 -10.20
N GLY A 217 -21.50 9.33 -11.07
CA GLY A 217 -21.56 8.74 -12.41
C GLY A 217 -21.71 7.23 -12.32
N ASP A 218 -20.82 6.50 -13.00
CA ASP A 218 -20.79 5.02 -12.97
C ASP A 218 -20.18 4.44 -11.68
N ARG A 219 -19.65 5.29 -10.78
CA ARG A 219 -19.12 4.83 -9.49
C ARG A 219 -20.25 4.35 -8.59
N PRO A 220 -20.05 3.25 -7.87
CA PRO A 220 -21.03 2.80 -6.89
C PRO A 220 -21.25 3.81 -5.77
N LEU A 221 -22.51 3.92 -5.34
CA LEU A 221 -22.86 4.52 -4.06
C LEU A 221 -23.14 3.40 -3.06
N SER A 222 -22.54 3.51 -1.89
CA SER A 222 -22.91 2.72 -0.73
C SER A 222 -23.63 3.55 0.32
N ILE A 223 -24.34 2.89 1.21
CA ILE A 223 -24.94 3.51 2.39
C ILE A 223 -24.42 2.82 3.65
N ASP A 224 -23.94 3.59 4.62
CA ASP A 224 -23.52 3.10 5.93
C ASP A 224 -24.61 3.37 6.99
N THR A 225 -25.37 2.33 7.31
CA THR A 225 -26.41 2.30 8.34
C THR A 225 -26.68 0.89 8.85
N LEU A 226 -27.13 0.79 10.10
CA LEU A 226 -27.67 -0.44 10.68
C LEU A 226 -29.21 -0.44 10.74
N ASN A 227 -29.88 0.65 10.36
CA ASN A 227 -31.32 0.79 10.47
C ASN A 227 -32.04 0.07 9.31
N PRO A 228 -32.86 -0.97 9.56
CA PRO A 228 -33.51 -1.74 8.49
C PRO A 228 -34.39 -0.91 7.56
N LYS A 229 -35.01 0.17 8.06
CA LYS A 229 -35.85 1.04 7.22
C LYS A 229 -35.01 1.87 6.26
N GLU A 230 -33.87 2.36 6.72
CA GLU A 230 -32.92 3.10 5.88
C GLU A 230 -32.33 2.17 4.81
N ILE A 231 -31.94 0.96 5.20
CA ILE A 231 -31.48 -0.09 4.27
C ILE A 231 -32.55 -0.36 3.21
N ALA A 232 -33.80 -0.60 3.63
CA ALA A 232 -34.90 -0.87 2.70
C ALA A 232 -35.17 0.31 1.75
N ALA A 233 -35.16 1.54 2.25
CA ALA A 233 -35.32 2.74 1.42
C ALA A 233 -34.19 2.88 0.40
N ALA A 234 -32.93 2.66 0.81
CA ALA A 234 -31.77 2.74 -0.07
C ALA A 234 -31.80 1.65 -1.16
N VAL A 235 -32.12 0.41 -0.80
CA VAL A 235 -32.25 -0.71 -1.75
C VAL A 235 -33.37 -0.43 -2.76
N ASN A 236 -34.54 0.02 -2.30
CA ASN A 236 -35.66 0.37 -3.17
C ASN A 236 -35.34 1.54 -4.11
N HIS A 237 -34.38 2.39 -3.72
CA HIS A 237 -33.93 3.55 -4.50
C HIS A 237 -32.59 3.31 -5.23
N GLY A 238 -32.18 2.05 -5.40
CA GLY A 238 -31.06 1.68 -6.27
C GLY A 238 -29.67 2.03 -5.72
N ILE A 239 -29.47 1.90 -4.41
CA ILE A 239 -28.11 1.87 -3.84
C ILE A 239 -27.34 0.64 -4.36
N ASP A 240 -26.03 0.76 -4.54
CA ASP A 240 -25.20 -0.31 -5.10
C ASP A 240 -24.64 -1.26 -4.03
N MET A 241 -24.49 -0.77 -2.79
CA MET A 241 -23.95 -1.53 -1.66
C MET A 241 -24.51 -1.02 -0.33
N VAL A 242 -24.71 -1.94 0.61
CA VAL A 242 -25.14 -1.64 1.98
C VAL A 242 -24.01 -2.01 2.93
N LEU A 243 -23.64 -1.06 3.79
CA LEU A 243 -22.76 -1.23 4.93
C LEU A 243 -23.59 -0.89 6.18
N SER A 244 -23.69 -1.68 7.23
CA SER A 244 -23.37 -3.10 7.30
C SER A 244 -24.62 -3.93 7.57
N LEU A 245 -24.58 -5.18 7.13
CA LEU A 245 -25.61 -6.17 7.46
C LEU A 245 -25.15 -7.01 8.66
N ASP A 246 -26.06 -7.26 9.59
CA ASP A 246 -25.91 -8.16 10.72
C ASP A 246 -27.20 -8.95 10.99
N ASN A 247 -27.18 -9.83 11.99
CA ASN A 247 -28.35 -10.66 12.33
C ASN A 247 -29.57 -9.86 12.80
N GLY A 248 -29.40 -8.59 13.18
CA GLY A 248 -30.46 -7.68 13.61
C GLY A 248 -31.16 -6.94 12.48
N ASN A 249 -30.54 -6.85 11.29
CA ASN A 249 -31.06 -6.06 10.17
C ASN A 249 -31.21 -6.81 8.83
N PHE A 250 -30.84 -8.10 8.78
CA PHE A 250 -30.96 -8.97 7.60
C PHE A 250 -32.32 -9.70 7.44
N ALA A 251 -33.21 -9.60 8.45
CA ALA A 251 -34.45 -10.40 8.53
C ALA A 251 -35.66 -9.80 7.80
#